data_AF-A0A3B1KFY5-F1
#
_entry.id   AF-A0A3B1KFY5-F1
#
_cell.length_a   1.000
_cell.length_b   1.000
_cell.length_c   1.000
_cell.angle_alpha   90.00
_cell.angle_beta   90.00
_cell.angle_gamma   90.00
#
_symmetry.space_group_name_H-M   'P 1'
#
loop_
_entity.id
_entity.type
_entity.pdbx_description
1 polymer ?
#
loop_
_entity_poly.entity_id
_entity_poly.type
_entity_poly.pdbx_seq_one_letter_code
_entity_poly.pdbx_strand_id
1 'polypeptide(L)'
;CSSVSHKSNSYVGTIPEGIKPDMAVCFQGTVPADSDQFAINFKTGSSDGDDVALHFNPLIGQKVTLSSCRNGKWESEESASAEPFTRSSLHHVFVNGVKHCMFKHRIPVEKVSTLNIGGDVSLEYIW
;
A
#
# COMPACT_ATOMS: atom_id res chain seq x y z
N CYS A 1 -12.30 15.48 4.30
CA CYS A 1 -11.99 14.03 4.26
C CYS A 1 -12.66 13.36 5.45
N SER A 2 -13.26 12.20 5.25
CA SER A 2 -13.86 11.38 6.31
C SER A 2 -12.83 10.35 6.79
N SER A 3 -12.35 10.50 8.03
CA SER A 3 -11.41 9.54 8.63
C SER A 3 -12.14 8.26 9.07
N VAL A 4 -11.65 7.09 8.68
CA VAL A 4 -12.13 5.80 9.21
C VAL A 4 -11.17 5.30 10.29
N SER A 5 -11.67 5.09 11.51
CA SER A 5 -10.92 4.47 12.61
C SER A 5 -11.04 2.94 12.51
N HIS A 6 -9.93 2.23 12.31
CA HIS A 6 -9.96 0.79 11.98
C HIS A 6 -8.93 -0.04 12.74
N LYS A 7 -9.28 -0.48 13.97
CA LYS A 7 -8.42 -1.33 14.80
C LYS A 7 -8.48 -2.80 14.38
N SER A 8 -7.79 -3.14 13.30
CA SER A 8 -7.60 -4.51 12.81
C SER A 8 -6.28 -4.63 12.06
N ASN A 9 -5.71 -5.85 12.03
CA ASN A 9 -4.51 -6.19 11.28
C ASN A 9 -4.78 -6.36 9.77
N SER A 10 -6.03 -6.18 9.33
CA SER A 10 -6.40 -6.16 7.92
C SER A 10 -7.55 -5.18 7.65
N TYR A 11 -7.48 -4.53 6.49
CA TYR A 11 -8.48 -3.60 5.97
C TYR A 11 -8.78 -3.92 4.50
N VAL A 12 -10.05 -3.80 4.11
CA VAL A 12 -10.50 -3.77 2.72
C VAL A 12 -11.56 -2.68 2.63
N GLY A 13 -11.38 -1.73 1.72
CA GLY A 13 -12.34 -0.64 1.53
C GLY A 13 -12.30 -0.05 0.12
N THR A 14 -13.48 0.25 -0.40
CA THR A 14 -13.65 0.96 -1.67
C THR A 14 -13.13 2.39 -1.53
N ILE A 15 -12.37 2.85 -2.53
CA ILE A 15 -11.94 4.24 -2.67
C ILE A 15 -13.10 5.01 -3.32
N PRO A 16 -13.76 5.96 -2.64
CA PRO A 16 -14.88 6.69 -3.22
C PRO A 16 -14.45 7.44 -4.48
N GLU A 17 -15.22 7.29 -5.57
CA GLU A 17 -14.91 7.84 -6.91
C GLU A 17 -13.64 7.29 -7.59
N GLY A 18 -12.97 6.28 -7.01
CA GLY A 18 -11.73 5.70 -7.53
C GLY A 18 -10.50 6.60 -7.37
N ILE A 19 -9.32 6.10 -7.76
CA ILE A 19 -8.10 6.92 -7.76
C ILE A 19 -8.06 7.83 -8.98
N LYS A 20 -7.80 9.11 -8.73
CA LYS A 20 -7.57 10.14 -9.74
C LYS A 20 -6.07 10.51 -9.77
N PRO A 21 -5.55 11.04 -10.89
CA PRO A 21 -4.23 11.68 -10.91
C PRO A 21 -4.08 12.68 -9.76
N ASP A 22 -2.87 12.76 -9.21
CA ASP A 22 -2.49 13.61 -8.07
C ASP A 22 -3.24 13.37 -6.73
N MET A 23 -4.07 12.32 -6.65
CA MET A 23 -4.67 11.89 -5.38
C MET A 23 -3.62 11.19 -4.49
N ALA A 24 -3.51 11.65 -3.25
CA ALA A 24 -2.82 10.93 -2.18
C ALA A 24 -3.83 10.10 -1.36
N VAL A 25 -3.45 8.88 -1.00
CA VAL A 25 -4.15 8.05 -0.02
C VAL A 25 -3.27 7.98 1.22
N CYS A 26 -3.78 8.47 2.34
CA CYS A 26 -3.02 8.58 3.58
C CYS A 26 -3.51 7.58 4.62
N PHE A 27 -2.59 6.98 5.36
CA PHE A 27 -2.91 6.06 6.45
C PHE A 27 -1.93 6.27 7.59
N GLN A 28 -2.41 6.08 8.82
CA GLN A 28 -1.62 6.06 10.04
C GLN A 28 -1.82 4.73 10.75
N GLY A 29 -0.73 4.18 11.25
CA GLY A 29 -0.69 2.92 11.96
C GLY A 29 0.68 2.67 12.59
N THR A 30 0.81 1.54 13.26
CA THR A 30 2.05 1.07 13.89
C THR A 30 2.42 -0.32 13.37
N VAL A 31 3.72 -0.53 13.17
CA VAL A 31 4.30 -1.85 12.87
C VAL A 31 4.86 -2.39 14.20
N PRO A 32 4.40 -3.56 14.68
CA PRO A 32 4.98 -4.23 15.84
C PRO A 32 6.51 -4.46 15.75
N ALA A 33 7.15 -4.71 16.90
CA ALA A 33 8.61 -4.87 16.95
C ALA A 33 9.11 -6.23 16.41
N ASP A 34 8.20 -7.19 16.35
CA ASP A 34 8.36 -8.59 15.93
C ASP A 34 7.74 -8.87 14.54
N SER A 35 7.46 -7.83 13.76
CA SER A 35 6.88 -7.91 12.42
C SER A 35 7.87 -8.36 11.35
N ASP A 36 7.43 -9.28 10.48
CA ASP A 36 8.19 -9.73 9.30
C ASP A 36 7.89 -8.83 8.09
N GLN A 37 6.60 -8.58 7.81
CA GLN A 37 6.16 -7.79 6.67
C GLN A 37 4.70 -7.32 6.79
N PHE A 38 4.36 -6.29 6.02
CA PHE A 38 2.96 -5.93 5.75
C PHE A 38 2.81 -5.50 4.29
N ALA A 39 1.59 -5.56 3.76
CA ALA A 39 1.28 -5.22 2.38
C ALA A 39 0.20 -4.14 2.28
N ILE A 40 0.38 -3.23 1.31
CA ILE A 40 -0.63 -2.28 0.86
C ILE A 40 -0.91 -2.57 -0.62
N ASN A 41 -2.17 -2.87 -0.92
CA ASN A 41 -2.64 -3.33 -2.20
C ASN A 41 -3.66 -2.33 -2.76
N PHE A 42 -3.33 -1.75 -3.91
CA PHE A 42 -4.26 -1.02 -4.75
C PHE A 42 -4.87 -1.98 -5.77
N LYS A 43 -6.14 -2.36 -5.56
CA LYS A 43 -6.84 -3.38 -6.34
C LYS A 43 -7.88 -2.80 -7.29
N THR A 44 -8.19 -3.54 -8.35
CA THR A 44 -9.28 -3.20 -9.27
C THR A 44 -10.68 -3.52 -8.74
N GLY A 45 -10.77 -4.30 -7.67
CA GLY A 45 -11.99 -4.66 -6.97
C GLY A 45 -11.71 -5.27 -5.59
N SER A 46 -12.78 -5.64 -4.87
CA SER A 46 -12.72 -6.14 -3.50
C SER A 46 -12.63 -7.65 -3.35
N SER A 47 -12.65 -8.41 -4.45
CA SER A 47 -12.53 -9.87 -4.46
C SER A 47 -11.06 -10.27 -4.39
N ASP A 48 -10.73 -11.43 -3.83
CA ASP A 48 -9.34 -11.88 -3.73
C ASP A 48 -8.65 -11.99 -5.10
N GLY A 49 -9.37 -12.51 -6.10
CA GLY A 49 -8.89 -12.67 -7.47
C GLY A 49 -8.84 -11.39 -8.33
N ASP A 50 -9.27 -10.23 -7.82
CA ASP A 50 -9.16 -8.96 -8.54
C ASP A 50 -7.69 -8.52 -8.69
N ASP A 51 -7.36 -7.93 -9.85
CA ASP A 51 -6.01 -7.48 -10.19
C ASP A 51 -5.45 -6.50 -9.13
N VAL A 52 -4.15 -6.60 -8.88
CA VAL A 52 -3.40 -5.71 -7.98
C VAL A 52 -2.56 -4.76 -8.85
N ALA A 53 -2.98 -3.50 -8.95
CA ALA A 53 -2.28 -2.49 -9.74
C ALA A 53 -0.95 -2.07 -9.09
N LEU A 54 -0.91 -1.99 -7.76
CA LEU A 54 0.30 -1.81 -6.96
C LEU A 54 0.20 -2.65 -5.69
N HIS A 55 1.14 -3.57 -5.53
CA HIS A 55 1.48 -4.26 -4.29
C HIS A 55 2.73 -3.61 -3.73
N PHE A 56 2.58 -2.94 -2.59
CA PHE A 56 3.65 -2.31 -1.83
C PHE A 56 3.90 -3.16 -0.57
N ASN A 57 5.05 -3.82 -0.48
CA ASN A 57 5.34 -4.80 0.57
C ASN A 57 6.71 -4.53 1.24
N PRO A 58 6.72 -3.77 2.36
CA PRO A 58 7.90 -3.68 3.21
C PRO A 58 8.23 -5.00 3.88
N LEU A 59 9.39 -5.56 3.54
CA LEU A 59 10.06 -6.61 4.30
C LEU A 59 10.88 -5.91 5.40
N ILE A 60 10.44 -6.05 6.65
CA ILE A 60 10.96 -5.26 7.77
C ILE A 60 12.45 -5.55 7.96
N GLY A 61 13.24 -4.48 8.14
CA GLY A 61 14.70 -4.55 8.25
C GLY A 61 15.46 -4.92 6.96
N GLN A 62 14.77 -5.14 5.82
CA GLN A 62 15.40 -5.64 4.59
C GLN A 62 15.25 -4.68 3.40
N LYS A 63 14.05 -4.63 2.79
CA LYS A 63 13.75 -3.82 1.60
C LYS A 63 12.25 -3.62 1.44
N VAL A 64 11.83 -2.68 0.63
CA VAL A 64 10.45 -2.62 0.12
C VAL A 64 10.39 -3.28 -1.26
N THR A 65 9.48 -4.23 -1.47
CA THR A 65 9.17 -4.73 -2.82
C THR A 65 7.92 -4.08 -3.40
N LEU A 66 7.92 -3.93 -4.72
CA LEU A 66 6.88 -3.27 -5.50
C LEU A 66 6.55 -4.15 -6.70
N SER A 67 5.28 -4.53 -6.88
CA SER A 67 4.86 -5.27 -8.07
C SER A 67 3.39 -5.03 -8.42
N SER A 68 2.93 -5.68 -9.48
CA SER A 68 1.52 -5.77 -9.89
C SER A 68 1.16 -7.24 -10.10
N CYS A 69 -0.11 -7.58 -9.89
CA CYS A 69 -0.65 -8.90 -10.19
C CYS A 69 -1.80 -8.75 -11.21
N ARG A 70 -1.73 -9.49 -12.31
CA ARG A 70 -2.71 -9.41 -13.41
C ARG A 70 -3.19 -10.80 -13.80
N ASN A 71 -4.50 -11.03 -13.81
CA ASN A 71 -5.12 -12.34 -14.04
C ASN A 71 -4.50 -13.44 -13.13
N GLY A 72 -4.27 -13.11 -11.85
CA GLY A 72 -3.65 -14.02 -10.86
C GLY A 72 -2.15 -14.29 -11.07
N LYS A 73 -1.45 -13.54 -11.93
CA LYS A 73 0.00 -13.68 -12.17
C LYS A 73 0.74 -12.43 -11.73
N TRP A 74 1.73 -12.63 -10.86
CA TRP A 74 2.67 -11.58 -10.46
C TRP A 74 3.58 -11.18 -11.62
N GLU A 75 3.73 -9.88 -11.82
CA GLU A 75 4.69 -9.28 -12.74
C GLU A 75 6.06 -9.09 -12.05
N SER A 76 7.07 -8.61 -12.78
CA SER A 76 8.44 -8.45 -12.26
C SER A 76 8.50 -7.51 -11.03
N GLU A 77 9.17 -7.92 -9.96
CA GLU A 77 9.38 -7.05 -8.80
C GLU A 77 10.34 -5.89 -9.12
N GLU A 78 10.00 -4.72 -8.62
CA GLU A 78 10.93 -3.62 -8.34
C GLU A 78 11.26 -3.64 -6.83
N SER A 79 12.39 -3.05 -6.43
CA SER A 79 12.77 -2.96 -5.01
C SER A 79 13.33 -1.59 -4.67
N ALA A 80 12.97 -1.10 -3.48
CA ALA A 80 13.52 0.11 -2.87
C ALA A 80 14.19 -0.25 -1.52
N SER A 81 14.86 0.74 -0.90
CA SER A 81 15.45 0.59 0.45
C SER A 81 14.39 0.16 1.48
N ALA A 82 14.79 -0.30 2.67
CA ALA A 82 13.88 -0.38 3.81
C ALA A 82 13.79 0.93 4.61
N GLU A 83 14.64 1.94 4.35
CA GLU A 83 14.60 3.24 5.03
C GLU A 83 13.41 4.06 4.50
N PRO A 84 12.21 3.80 5.04
CA PRO A 84 11.81 4.48 6.27
C PRO A 84 11.12 3.60 7.32
N PHE A 85 11.07 2.30 7.06
CA PHE A 85 10.68 1.24 8.01
C PHE A 85 11.80 0.95 9.01
N THR A 86 12.90 1.72 8.94
CA THR A 86 13.41 2.48 10.09
C THR A 86 13.33 4.00 9.79
N ARG A 87 12.64 4.75 10.66
CA ARG A 87 12.35 6.22 10.62
C ARG A 87 12.63 7.00 9.30
N SER A 88 11.60 7.08 8.44
CA SER A 88 11.19 8.24 7.57
C SER A 88 11.95 8.62 6.28
N SER A 89 11.35 8.83 5.07
CA SER A 89 9.97 8.62 4.48
C SER A 89 9.97 8.58 2.92
N LEU A 90 8.82 8.33 2.21
CA LEU A 90 8.74 7.91 0.78
C LEU A 90 8.17 8.86 -0.31
N HIS A 91 8.17 8.50 -1.62
CA HIS A 91 7.54 9.33 -2.68
C HIS A 91 6.14 8.84 -3.09
N HIS A 92 5.14 9.68 -2.97
CA HIS A 92 4.88 10.09 -1.60
C HIS A 92 3.84 9.17 -0.97
N VAL A 93 4.15 7.86 -0.91
CA VAL A 93 3.91 7.16 0.38
C VAL A 93 4.66 8.00 1.43
N PHE A 94 4.06 8.35 2.56
CA PHE A 94 4.71 9.25 3.53
C PHE A 94 4.80 8.55 4.88
N VAL A 95 5.81 7.71 5.08
CA VAL A 95 6.18 7.25 6.44
C VAL A 95 6.86 8.42 7.16
N ASN A 96 6.10 9.43 7.58
CA ASN A 96 6.56 10.63 8.29
C ASN A 96 7.15 11.80 7.44
N GLY A 97 6.76 12.00 6.17
CA GLY A 97 6.88 13.31 5.47
C GLY A 97 8.02 13.62 4.43
N VAL A 98 8.98 12.72 4.19
CA VAL A 98 10.15 12.78 3.24
C VAL A 98 9.89 12.01 1.90
N LYS A 99 10.90 11.70 1.03
CA LYS A 99 10.88 10.99 -0.31
C LYS A 99 11.73 9.66 -0.36
N HIS A 100 11.30 8.59 -1.09
CA HIS A 100 11.96 7.23 -1.17
C HIS A 100 11.74 6.48 -2.51
N CYS A 101 10.53 5.98 -2.83
CA CYS A 101 10.30 5.18 -4.05
C CYS A 101 9.22 5.78 -4.97
N MET A 102 9.25 5.41 -6.25
CA MET A 102 8.17 5.65 -7.22
C MET A 102 7.93 4.34 -7.96
N PHE A 103 6.68 4.03 -8.30
CA PHE A 103 6.32 2.85 -9.09
C PHE A 103 5.56 3.30 -10.34
N LYS A 104 5.93 2.77 -11.51
CA LYS A 104 5.28 3.14 -12.78
C LYS A 104 4.01 2.29 -12.95
N HIS A 105 2.87 2.94 -13.20
CA HIS A 105 1.61 2.25 -13.47
C HIS A 105 1.74 1.20 -14.59
N ARG A 106 1.45 -0.06 -14.25
CA ARG A 106 1.36 -1.20 -15.20
C ARG A 106 -0.08 -1.59 -15.53
N ILE A 107 -1.01 -1.17 -14.69
CA ILE A 107 -2.47 -1.20 -14.86
C ILE A 107 -2.95 0.26 -14.85
N PRO A 108 -3.90 0.67 -15.72
CA PRO A 108 -4.44 2.03 -15.73
C PRO A 108 -5.01 2.44 -14.37
N VAL A 109 -4.70 3.65 -13.91
CA VAL A 109 -5.06 4.13 -12.55
C VAL A 109 -6.57 4.22 -12.35
N GLU A 110 -7.30 4.49 -13.44
CA GLU A 110 -8.76 4.60 -13.50
C GLU A 110 -9.47 3.28 -13.19
N LYS A 111 -8.75 2.16 -13.24
CA LYS A 111 -9.28 0.85 -12.82
C LYS A 111 -9.15 0.60 -11.32
N VAL A 112 -8.38 1.41 -10.58
CA VAL A 112 -8.16 1.19 -9.15
C VAL A 112 -9.34 1.72 -8.35
N SER A 113 -10.02 0.80 -7.66
CA SER A 113 -11.27 1.06 -6.95
C SER A 113 -11.20 0.70 -5.46
N THR A 114 -10.21 -0.08 -5.03
CA THR A 114 -10.18 -0.69 -3.70
C THR A 114 -8.78 -0.61 -3.09
N LEU A 115 -8.73 -0.21 -1.82
CA LEU A 115 -7.56 -0.30 -0.97
C LEU A 115 -7.69 -1.55 -0.08
N ASN A 116 -6.67 -2.41 -0.10
CA ASN A 116 -6.52 -3.50 0.84
C ASN A 116 -5.19 -3.36 1.58
N ILE A 117 -5.19 -3.54 2.89
CA ILE A 117 -4.00 -3.53 3.74
C ILE A 117 -4.03 -4.79 4.61
N GLY A 118 -2.89 -5.42 4.83
CA GLY A 118 -2.80 -6.59 5.71
C GLY A 118 -1.37 -6.99 6.05
N GLY A 119 -1.23 -8.01 6.91
CA GLY A 119 0.05 -8.42 7.49
C GLY A 119 0.29 -7.73 8.84
N ASP A 120 1.55 -7.52 9.20
CA ASP A 120 1.95 -7.10 10.53
C ASP A 120 1.86 -5.57 10.69
N VAL A 121 0.64 -5.03 10.61
CA VAL A 121 0.37 -3.59 10.76
C VAL A 121 -0.93 -3.34 11.53
N SER A 122 -0.83 -2.56 12.60
CA SER A 122 -1.99 -2.04 13.34
C SER A 122 -2.43 -0.72 12.75
N LEU A 123 -3.60 -0.66 12.12
CA LEU A 123 -4.14 0.58 11.57
C LEU A 123 -4.84 1.42 12.65
N GLU A 124 -4.72 2.74 12.51
CA GLU A 124 -5.40 3.72 13.37
C GLU A 124 -6.37 4.57 12.55
N TYR A 125 -5.89 5.16 11.45
CA TYR A 125 -6.66 6.07 10.59
C TYR A 125 -6.35 5.87 9.11
N ILE A 126 -7.35 6.12 8.26
CA ILE A 126 -7.22 6.24 6.81
C ILE A 126 -7.96 7.52 6.37
N TRP A 127 -7.37 8.30 5.46
CA TRP A 127 -7.88 9.59 4.96
C TRP A 127 -7.84 9.70 3.43
#